data_AF-A0A506UAJ6-F1
#
_entry.id   AF-A0A506UAJ6-F1
#
_cell.length_a   1.000
_cell.length_b   1.000
_cell.length_c   1.000
_cell.angle_alpha   90.00
_cell.angle_beta   90.00
_cell.angle_gamma   90.00
#
_symmetry.space_group_name_H-M   'P 1'
#
loop_
_entity.id
_entity.type
_entity.pdbx_description
1 polymer ?
#
loop_
_entity_poly.entity_id
_entity_poly.type
_entity_poly.pdbx_seq_one_letter_code
_entity_poly.pdbx_strand_id
1 'polypeptide(L)'
;MNEHVAKDGMKAGAGSRGDLAAAKALVEARLAALVPAAPAAQPELGEAMRDALLSGGKRLRPLMCMAATADLGADPASAVDAGSAIEFVHAASLVLDDLPCMDDAAMRRGRPTIHLAHGEDLAVLTAVSLLTGASEVLADIEVLPCQTRLACVRMLASATGAQGLCAGQFADLRGGRGPRDGASIAAANDLKTGSLFRVSVGFAGLIAQADAATRERLDGFARSLGLAFQLMDDLLDQSGRPSLSGKDCGQDAGKSTMVTVFRRGAAEDQIRGHIGEAKQCLETLFGPKSRLGDLVDMIVAHGEALRGPGMGRRTTVANDLPDIQAAAR
;
A
#
# COMPACT_ATOMS: atom_id res chain seq x y z
N MET A 1 -17.77 -20.38 -48.22
CA MET A 1 -16.88 -19.29 -48.64
C MET A 1 -17.06 -18.15 -47.64
N ASN A 2 -16.04 -17.96 -46.79
CA ASN A 2 -15.77 -16.91 -45.78
C ASN A 2 -16.86 -16.67 -44.73
N GLU A 3 -16.75 -17.04 -43.45
CA GLU A 3 -15.62 -17.13 -42.50
C GLU A 3 -15.06 -15.76 -42.05
N HIS A 4 -15.26 -15.48 -40.75
CA HIS A 4 -14.36 -14.78 -39.83
C HIS A 4 -13.78 -13.42 -40.25
N VAL A 5 -14.38 -12.30 -39.82
CA VAL A 5 -13.66 -11.12 -39.27
C VAL A 5 -14.61 -10.28 -38.41
N ALA A 6 -14.49 -10.36 -37.08
CA ALA A 6 -14.76 -9.27 -36.12
C ALA A 6 -14.55 -9.75 -34.66
N LYS A 7 -13.40 -10.37 -34.40
CA LYS A 7 -12.86 -10.60 -33.05
C LYS A 7 -11.36 -10.46 -33.14
N ASP A 8 -10.87 -9.23 -33.22
CA ASP A 8 -9.47 -8.93 -32.97
C ASP A 8 -9.34 -7.43 -32.70
N GLY A 9 -9.04 -7.10 -31.45
CA GLY A 9 -8.91 -5.71 -30.99
C GLY A 9 -8.52 -5.54 -29.52
N MET A 10 -8.34 -6.63 -28.75
CA MET A 10 -7.75 -6.58 -27.41
C MET A 10 -6.64 -7.64 -27.34
N LYS A 11 -5.60 -7.49 -28.15
CA LYS A 11 -4.40 -8.34 -28.05
C LYS A 11 -3.50 -7.79 -26.95
N ALA A 12 -3.14 -8.73 -26.08
CA ALA A 12 -2.27 -8.61 -24.92
C ALA A 12 -0.96 -7.87 -25.21
N GLY A 13 -0.76 -6.81 -24.44
CA GLY A 13 0.49 -6.07 -24.27
C GLY A 13 0.44 -5.33 -22.94
N ALA A 14 0.06 -6.04 -21.88
CA ALA A 14 -0.02 -5.50 -20.52
C ALA A 14 1.36 -5.59 -19.88
N GLY A 15 1.96 -4.44 -19.58
CA GLY A 15 3.30 -4.39 -18.98
C GLY A 15 4.08 -3.11 -19.29
N SER A 16 3.40 -2.00 -19.59
CA SER A 16 4.07 -0.72 -19.76
C SER A 16 3.93 0.16 -18.51
N ARG A 17 4.92 1.03 -18.25
CA ARG A 17 4.78 2.11 -17.25
C ARG A 17 3.52 2.97 -17.47
N GLY A 18 3.04 3.04 -18.71
CA GLY A 18 1.80 3.73 -19.08
C GLY A 18 0.54 3.08 -18.48
N ASP A 19 0.50 1.75 -18.41
CA ASP A 19 -0.65 1.01 -17.85
C ASP A 19 -0.79 1.26 -16.34
N LEU A 20 0.34 1.33 -15.62
CA LEU A 20 0.34 1.62 -14.19
C LEU A 20 -0.05 3.07 -13.90
N ALA A 21 0.44 4.02 -14.69
CA ALA A 21 0.08 5.43 -14.55
C ALA A 21 -1.44 5.62 -14.76
N ALA A 22 -2.01 4.94 -15.76
CA ALA A 22 -3.45 4.93 -16.00
C ALA A 22 -4.22 4.28 -14.83
N ALA A 23 -3.76 3.13 -14.33
CA ALA A 23 -4.38 2.47 -13.18
C ALA A 23 -4.32 3.35 -11.91
N LYS A 24 -3.20 4.04 -11.68
CA LYS A 24 -3.06 4.98 -10.57
C LYS A 24 -4.02 6.16 -10.73
N ALA A 25 -4.11 6.75 -11.93
CA ALA A 25 -5.02 7.85 -12.21
C ALA A 25 -6.50 7.44 -11.98
N LEU A 26 -6.86 6.21 -12.37
CA LEU A 26 -8.19 5.65 -12.11
C LEU A 26 -8.48 5.55 -10.60
N VAL A 27 -7.52 5.06 -9.81
CA VAL A 27 -7.63 5.00 -8.35
C VAL A 27 -7.77 6.40 -7.75
N GLU A 28 -6.95 7.38 -8.15
CA GLU A 28 -7.05 8.75 -7.62
C GLU A 28 -8.41 9.38 -7.93
N ALA A 29 -8.90 9.22 -9.16
CA ALA A 29 -10.22 9.71 -9.56
C ALA A 29 -11.33 9.01 -8.76
N ARG A 30 -11.21 7.70 -8.53
CA ARG A 30 -12.20 6.95 -7.77
C ARG A 30 -12.19 7.33 -6.30
N LEU A 31 -11.03 7.46 -5.66
CA LEU A 31 -10.90 7.95 -4.29
C LEU A 31 -11.56 9.32 -4.12
N ALA A 32 -11.32 10.26 -5.06
CA ALA A 32 -11.92 11.59 -5.02
C ALA A 32 -13.45 11.56 -5.09
N ALA A 33 -14.02 10.61 -5.84
CA ALA A 33 -15.47 10.39 -5.94
C ALA A 33 -16.06 9.67 -4.73
N LEU A 34 -15.26 8.85 -4.04
CA LEU A 34 -15.69 8.06 -2.87
C LEU A 34 -15.54 8.80 -1.54
N VAL A 35 -14.85 9.94 -1.49
CA VAL A 35 -14.69 10.70 -0.23
C VAL A 35 -16.06 10.86 0.43
N PRO A 36 -16.23 10.44 1.70
CA PRO A 36 -17.53 10.51 2.36
C PRO A 36 -18.07 11.93 2.34
N ALA A 37 -19.36 12.06 2.01
CA ALA A 37 -20.01 13.35 2.05
C ALA A 37 -20.16 13.80 3.51
N ALA A 38 -19.50 14.89 3.88
CA ALA A 38 -19.77 15.55 5.15
C ALA A 38 -21.10 16.32 5.05
N PRO A 39 -21.87 16.43 6.15
CA PRO A 39 -23.02 17.33 6.19
C PRO A 39 -22.64 18.75 5.78
N ALA A 40 -23.49 19.44 5.04
CA ALA A 40 -23.22 20.82 4.58
C ALA A 40 -22.94 21.81 5.72
N ALA A 41 -23.42 21.50 6.94
CA ALA A 41 -23.16 22.29 8.14
C ALA A 41 -21.77 22.02 8.79
N GLN A 42 -20.99 21.07 8.27
CA GLN A 42 -19.69 20.63 8.80
C GLN A 42 -18.65 20.48 7.67
N PRO A 43 -18.39 21.54 6.88
CA PRO A 43 -17.49 21.47 5.73
C PRO A 43 -16.05 21.07 6.10
N GLU A 44 -15.58 21.45 7.29
CA GLU A 44 -14.21 21.22 7.77
C GLU A 44 -13.88 19.73 7.89
N LEU A 45 -14.84 18.90 8.34
CA LEU A 45 -14.66 17.45 8.40
C LEU A 45 -14.50 16.85 6.99
N GLY A 46 -15.28 17.35 6.03
CA GLY A 46 -15.18 16.95 4.63
C GLY A 46 -13.83 17.30 4.03
N GLU A 47 -13.32 18.51 4.32
CA GLU A 47 -12.00 18.97 3.88
C GLU A 47 -10.87 18.14 4.47
N ALA A 48 -10.90 17.88 5.78
CA ALA A 48 -9.90 17.05 6.46
C ALA A 48 -9.86 15.60 5.91
N MET A 49 -11.03 15.00 5.61
CA MET A 49 -11.09 13.69 4.94
C MET A 49 -10.52 13.73 3.52
N ARG A 50 -10.81 14.78 2.74
CA ARG A 50 -10.22 14.96 1.39
C ARG A 50 -8.71 15.09 1.48
N ASP A 51 -8.20 15.92 2.39
CA ASP A 51 -6.76 16.13 2.56
C ASP A 51 -6.05 14.84 2.97
N ALA A 52 -6.61 14.10 3.92
CA ALA A 52 -6.05 12.82 4.36
C ALA A 52 -5.96 11.82 3.19
N LEU A 53 -7.08 11.62 2.49
CA LEU A 53 -7.19 10.58 1.47
C LEU A 53 -6.48 10.94 0.15
N LEU A 54 -6.55 12.21 -0.26
CA LEU A 54 -6.08 12.71 -1.56
C LEU A 54 -4.70 13.38 -1.49
N SER A 55 -3.98 13.26 -0.37
CA SER A 55 -2.57 13.69 -0.21
C SER A 55 -1.55 12.99 -1.13
N GLY A 56 -2.00 12.22 -2.12
CA GLY A 56 -1.17 11.51 -3.10
C GLY A 56 -0.61 10.20 -2.55
N GLY A 57 0.61 9.86 -2.94
CA GLY A 57 1.28 8.60 -2.57
C GLY A 57 1.33 7.56 -3.69
N LYS A 58 1.97 6.43 -3.40
CA LYS A 58 2.25 5.37 -4.39
C LYS A 58 1.00 4.57 -4.80
N ARG A 59 -0.06 4.60 -3.99
CA ARG A 59 -1.32 3.84 -4.17
C ARG A 59 -1.10 2.34 -4.38
N LEU A 60 -0.08 1.80 -3.71
CA LEU A 60 0.40 0.45 -3.95
C LEU A 60 -0.67 -0.62 -3.64
N ARG A 61 -1.40 -0.46 -2.54
CA ARG A 61 -2.43 -1.42 -2.10
C ARG A 61 -3.59 -1.55 -3.11
N PRO A 62 -4.23 -0.45 -3.55
CA PRO A 62 -5.19 -0.50 -4.66
C PRO A 62 -4.63 -1.14 -5.94
N LEU A 63 -3.42 -0.73 -6.34
CA LEU A 63 -2.80 -1.23 -7.57
C LEU A 63 -2.51 -2.74 -7.52
N MET A 64 -2.11 -3.25 -6.36
CA MET A 64 -1.96 -4.69 -6.13
C MET A 64 -3.29 -5.43 -6.21
N CYS A 65 -4.36 -4.88 -5.61
CA CYS A 65 -5.69 -5.47 -5.68
C CYS A 65 -6.18 -5.57 -7.13
N MET A 66 -6.03 -4.49 -7.89
CA MET A 66 -6.39 -4.45 -9.31
C MET A 66 -5.54 -5.40 -10.16
N ALA A 67 -4.22 -5.41 -9.97
CA ALA A 67 -3.30 -6.26 -10.72
C ALA A 67 -3.60 -7.75 -10.48
N ALA A 68 -3.74 -8.15 -9.21
CA ALA A 68 -4.08 -9.52 -8.84
C ALA A 68 -5.46 -9.95 -9.36
N THR A 69 -6.45 -9.05 -9.32
CA THR A 69 -7.80 -9.35 -9.85
C THR A 69 -7.76 -9.59 -11.35
N ALA A 70 -7.01 -8.77 -12.07
CA ALA A 70 -6.83 -8.91 -13.51
C ALA A 70 -6.03 -10.17 -13.88
N ASP A 71 -4.98 -10.51 -13.12
CA ASP A 71 -4.21 -11.75 -13.31
C ASP A 71 -5.05 -13.01 -13.06
N LEU A 72 -6.05 -12.93 -12.15
CA LEU A 72 -7.04 -13.98 -11.92
C LEU A 72 -8.18 -14.00 -12.94
N GLY A 73 -8.19 -13.09 -13.92
CA GLY A 73 -9.19 -13.03 -14.98
C GLY A 73 -10.56 -12.46 -14.58
N ALA A 74 -10.65 -11.78 -13.43
CA ALA A 74 -11.87 -11.14 -12.96
C ALA A 74 -11.95 -9.66 -13.38
N ASP A 75 -13.15 -9.08 -13.30
CA ASP A 75 -13.41 -7.70 -13.71
C ASP A 75 -12.65 -6.69 -12.82
N PRO A 76 -11.70 -5.92 -13.39
CA PRO A 76 -10.91 -4.96 -12.63
C PRO A 76 -11.74 -3.79 -12.09
N ALA A 77 -12.94 -3.49 -12.62
CA ALA A 77 -13.75 -2.38 -12.14
C ALA A 77 -14.14 -2.54 -10.65
N SER A 78 -14.58 -3.75 -10.27
CA SER A 78 -14.90 -4.07 -8.87
C SER A 78 -13.69 -3.99 -7.93
N ALA A 79 -12.48 -4.24 -8.47
CA ALA A 79 -11.24 -4.14 -7.72
C ALA A 79 -10.77 -2.69 -7.50
N VAL A 80 -11.23 -1.72 -8.29
CA VAL A 80 -10.94 -0.30 -8.03
C VAL A 80 -11.59 0.14 -6.72
N ASP A 81 -12.86 -0.25 -6.50
CA ASP A 81 -13.60 0.10 -5.29
C ASP A 81 -13.08 -0.64 -4.07
N ALA A 82 -12.87 -1.96 -4.20
CA ALA A 82 -12.29 -2.76 -3.15
C ALA A 82 -10.88 -2.29 -2.79
N GLY A 83 -10.06 -1.95 -3.79
CA GLY A 83 -8.75 -1.35 -3.61
C GLY A 83 -8.82 0.02 -2.92
N SER A 84 -9.78 0.86 -3.29
CA SER A 84 -10.01 2.17 -2.69
C SER A 84 -10.37 2.06 -1.21
N ALA A 85 -11.21 1.09 -0.82
CA ALA A 85 -11.53 0.84 0.58
C ALA A 85 -10.28 0.49 1.43
N ILE A 86 -9.30 -0.21 0.85
CA ILE A 86 -8.03 -0.47 1.54
C ILE A 86 -7.24 0.83 1.74
N GLU A 87 -7.26 1.73 0.75
CA GLU A 87 -6.57 3.02 0.85
C GLU A 87 -7.25 3.96 1.86
N PHE A 88 -8.57 3.86 2.06
CA PHE A 88 -9.27 4.55 3.16
C PHE A 88 -8.69 4.13 4.51
N VAL A 89 -8.59 2.83 4.76
CA VAL A 89 -8.00 2.29 6.00
C VAL A 89 -6.53 2.70 6.13
N HIS A 90 -5.77 2.64 5.04
CA HIS A 90 -4.37 3.09 5.05
C HIS A 90 -4.25 4.59 5.37
N ALA A 91 -5.08 5.45 4.77
CA ALA A 91 -5.08 6.88 5.05
C ALA A 91 -5.45 7.14 6.52
N ALA A 92 -6.50 6.49 7.02
CA ALA A 92 -6.90 6.60 8.42
C ALA A 92 -5.80 6.16 9.39
N SER A 93 -5.08 5.07 9.09
CA SER A 93 -3.97 4.61 9.93
C SER A 93 -2.85 5.64 9.99
N LEU A 94 -2.53 6.30 8.88
CA LEU A 94 -1.50 7.35 8.86
C LEU A 94 -1.94 8.58 9.66
N VAL A 95 -3.20 8.99 9.57
CA VAL A 95 -3.74 10.11 10.36
C VAL A 95 -3.61 9.85 11.86
N LEU A 96 -3.92 8.62 12.29
CA LEU A 96 -3.78 8.22 13.69
C LEU A 96 -2.32 8.10 14.12
N ASP A 97 -1.46 7.49 13.29
CA ASP A 97 -0.03 7.36 13.57
C ASP A 97 0.65 8.72 13.74
N ASP A 98 0.21 9.74 12.99
CA ASP A 98 0.80 11.08 13.04
C ASP A 98 0.40 11.89 14.29
N LEU A 99 -0.55 11.44 15.12
CA LEU A 99 -1.02 12.20 16.30
C LEU A 99 0.07 12.33 17.39
N PRO A 100 -0.01 13.36 18.26
CA PRO A 100 0.97 13.58 19.35
C PRO A 100 1.12 12.41 20.33
N CYS A 101 0.08 11.60 20.49
CA CYS A 101 0.12 10.42 21.36
C CYS A 101 0.74 9.16 20.71
N MET A 102 1.10 9.26 19.43
CA MET A 102 1.69 8.20 18.61
C MET A 102 3.10 8.59 18.14
N ASP A 103 3.31 8.89 16.85
CA ASP A 103 4.61 9.30 16.30
C ASP A 103 4.84 10.82 16.36
N ASP A 104 3.84 11.64 16.73
CA ASP A 104 3.94 13.11 16.85
C ASP A 104 4.59 13.75 15.62
N ALA A 105 4.16 13.32 14.43
CA ALA A 105 4.76 13.73 13.18
C ALA A 105 4.27 15.12 12.74
N ALA A 106 5.19 15.99 12.34
CA ALA A 106 4.87 17.31 11.82
C ALA A 106 4.56 17.27 10.33
N MET A 107 5.22 16.39 9.57
CA MET A 107 5.13 16.34 8.11
C MET A 107 4.81 14.94 7.57
N ARG A 108 3.93 14.90 6.57
CA ARG A 108 3.63 13.71 5.77
C ARG A 108 3.47 14.04 4.30
N ARG A 109 4.20 13.31 3.45
CA ARG A 109 4.26 13.50 1.99
C ARG A 109 4.54 14.95 1.59
N GLY A 110 5.40 15.63 2.34
CA GLY A 110 5.76 17.03 2.12
C GLY A 110 4.68 18.05 2.49
N ARG A 111 3.65 17.65 3.25
CA ARG A 111 2.58 18.52 3.76
C ARG A 111 2.49 18.41 5.30
N PRO A 112 1.94 19.42 5.99
CA PRO A 112 1.60 19.28 7.40
C PRO A 112 0.68 18.08 7.64
N THR A 113 0.86 17.39 8.76
CA THR A 113 -0.04 16.31 9.18
C THR A 113 -1.44 16.85 9.49
N ILE A 114 -2.45 15.97 9.42
CA ILE A 114 -3.86 16.39 9.53
C ILE A 114 -4.13 17.09 10.86
N HIS A 115 -3.54 16.63 11.97
CA HIS A 115 -3.75 17.24 13.27
C HIS A 115 -3.14 18.65 13.38
N LEU A 116 -2.04 18.93 12.66
CA LEU A 116 -1.47 20.28 12.59
C LEU A 116 -2.23 21.20 11.64
N ALA A 117 -2.79 20.66 10.57
CA ALA A 117 -3.54 21.44 9.58
C ALA A 117 -4.97 21.77 10.05
N HIS A 118 -5.63 20.82 10.72
CA HIS A 118 -7.07 20.86 11.03
C HIS A 118 -7.40 20.77 12.51
N GLY A 119 -6.46 20.37 13.37
CA GLY A 119 -6.69 20.11 14.79
C GLY A 119 -6.78 18.62 15.13
N GLU A 120 -6.44 18.27 16.37
CA GLU A 120 -6.43 16.88 16.85
C GLU A 120 -7.82 16.23 16.86
N ASP A 121 -8.85 17.00 17.20
CA ASP A 121 -10.24 16.56 17.20
C ASP A 121 -10.71 16.18 15.78
N LEU A 122 -10.45 17.04 14.79
CA LEU A 122 -10.75 16.73 13.39
C LEU A 122 -9.89 15.58 12.84
N ALA A 123 -8.64 15.44 13.27
CA ALA A 123 -7.81 14.30 12.86
C ALA A 123 -8.40 12.96 13.35
N VAL A 124 -8.83 12.89 14.61
CA VAL A 124 -9.48 11.69 15.16
C VAL A 124 -10.79 11.39 14.44
N LEU A 125 -11.65 12.41 14.24
CA LEU A 125 -12.93 12.24 13.54
C LEU A 125 -12.74 11.85 12.07
N THR A 126 -11.73 12.39 11.41
CA THR A 126 -11.34 12.04 10.03
C THR A 126 -10.95 10.58 9.94
N ALA A 127 -10.09 10.10 10.84
CA ALA A 127 -9.67 8.71 10.84
C ALA A 127 -10.85 7.75 11.07
N VAL A 128 -11.72 8.04 12.03
CA VAL A 128 -12.92 7.23 12.29
C VAL A 128 -13.85 7.21 11.08
N SER A 129 -14.07 8.36 10.44
CA SER A 129 -14.94 8.47 9.27
C SER A 129 -14.40 7.69 8.07
N LEU A 130 -13.09 7.73 7.84
CA LEU A 130 -12.44 6.95 6.78
C LEU A 130 -12.48 5.44 7.07
N LEU A 131 -12.26 5.01 8.32
CA LEU A 131 -12.36 3.60 8.71
C LEU A 131 -13.78 3.05 8.50
N THR A 132 -14.80 3.79 8.90
CA THR A 132 -16.21 3.39 8.70
C THR A 132 -16.56 3.44 7.21
N GLY A 133 -16.19 4.51 6.51
CA GLY A 133 -16.44 4.68 5.08
C GLY A 133 -15.83 3.57 4.22
N ALA A 134 -14.69 3.00 4.62
CA ALA A 134 -14.13 1.82 3.92
C ALA A 134 -15.10 0.63 3.90
N SER A 135 -15.87 0.41 4.97
CA SER A 135 -16.87 -0.66 5.03
C SER A 135 -18.10 -0.35 4.18
N GLU A 136 -18.51 0.91 4.13
CA GLU A 136 -19.60 1.39 3.25
C GLU A 136 -19.22 1.17 1.77
N VAL A 137 -18.02 1.59 1.37
CA VAL A 137 -17.51 1.38 -0.01
C VAL A 137 -17.57 -0.09 -0.39
N LEU A 138 -17.18 -1.01 0.49
CA LEU A 138 -17.24 -2.46 0.21
C LEU A 138 -18.67 -3.00 0.16
N ALA A 139 -19.56 -2.50 1.01
CA ALA A 139 -20.96 -2.90 1.02
C ALA A 139 -21.69 -2.45 -0.26
N ASP A 140 -21.28 -1.33 -0.85
CA ASP A 140 -21.93 -0.71 -2.00
C ASP A 140 -21.39 -1.19 -3.36
N ILE A 141 -20.48 -2.17 -3.40
CA ILE A 141 -20.01 -2.79 -4.66
C ILE A 141 -21.08 -3.74 -5.21
N GLU A 142 -22.20 -3.20 -5.70
CA GLU A 142 -23.41 -3.96 -6.07
C GLU A 142 -23.18 -5.05 -7.13
N VAL A 143 -22.18 -4.87 -8.00
CA VAL A 143 -21.77 -5.85 -9.01
C VAL A 143 -21.26 -7.17 -8.38
N LEU A 144 -20.78 -7.12 -7.12
CA LEU A 144 -20.32 -8.30 -6.40
C LEU A 144 -21.46 -8.99 -5.64
N PRO A 145 -21.46 -10.34 -5.59
CA PRO A 145 -22.37 -11.09 -4.73
C PRO A 145 -22.27 -10.63 -3.28
N CYS A 146 -23.41 -10.59 -2.58
CA CYS A 146 -23.48 -10.16 -1.18
C CYS A 146 -22.49 -10.94 -0.28
N GLN A 147 -22.34 -12.24 -0.51
CA GLN A 147 -21.40 -13.08 0.23
C GLN A 147 -19.94 -12.67 0.00
N THR A 148 -19.58 -12.25 -1.22
CA THR A 148 -18.23 -11.73 -1.53
C THR A 148 -18.00 -10.40 -0.82
N ARG A 149 -18.96 -9.47 -0.89
CA ARG A 149 -18.89 -8.18 -0.18
C ARG A 149 -18.71 -8.37 1.33
N LEU A 150 -19.54 -9.22 1.94
CA LEU A 150 -19.45 -9.55 3.36
C LEU A 150 -18.10 -10.17 3.74
N ALA A 151 -17.55 -11.04 2.87
CA ALA A 151 -16.23 -11.62 3.08
C ALA A 151 -15.13 -10.56 3.02
N CYS A 152 -15.21 -9.59 2.10
CA CYS A 152 -14.28 -8.46 2.02
C CYS A 152 -14.36 -7.58 3.28
N VAL A 153 -15.57 -7.20 3.71
CA VAL A 153 -15.78 -6.41 4.94
C VAL A 153 -15.18 -7.14 6.15
N ARG A 154 -15.47 -8.44 6.31
CA ARG A 154 -14.93 -9.24 7.41
C ARG A 154 -13.40 -9.29 7.37
N MET A 155 -12.82 -9.53 6.20
CA MET A 155 -11.37 -9.60 6.03
C MET A 155 -10.69 -8.27 6.39
N LEU A 156 -11.24 -7.14 5.94
CA LEU A 156 -10.72 -5.81 6.26
C LEU A 156 -10.85 -5.48 7.75
N ALA A 157 -12.00 -5.79 8.35
CA ALA A 157 -12.24 -5.56 9.78
C ALA A 157 -11.26 -6.38 10.65
N SER A 158 -11.05 -7.66 10.33
CA SER A 158 -10.07 -8.50 11.03
C SER A 158 -8.64 -7.99 10.86
N ALA A 159 -8.26 -7.57 9.65
CA ALA A 159 -6.92 -7.06 9.36
C ALA A 159 -6.65 -5.69 9.99
N THR A 160 -7.68 -4.89 10.27
CA THR A 160 -7.54 -3.57 10.88
C THR A 160 -7.59 -3.63 12.41
N GLY A 161 -8.44 -4.51 12.96
CA GLY A 161 -8.73 -4.57 14.38
C GLY A 161 -7.66 -5.23 15.26
N ALA A 162 -8.11 -5.80 16.38
CA ALA A 162 -7.26 -6.31 17.47
C ALA A 162 -6.39 -7.53 17.12
N GLN A 163 -6.51 -8.09 15.92
CA GLN A 163 -5.68 -9.21 15.43
C GLN A 163 -4.79 -8.81 14.25
N GLY A 164 -4.79 -7.53 13.87
CA GLY A 164 -4.06 -7.01 12.72
C GLY A 164 -3.38 -5.68 13.05
N LEU A 165 -3.65 -4.66 12.24
CA LEU A 165 -2.97 -3.37 12.26
C LEU A 165 -2.91 -2.77 13.67
N CYS A 166 -4.02 -2.70 14.41
CA CYS A 166 -4.02 -2.14 15.76
C CYS A 166 -3.11 -2.93 16.73
N ALA A 167 -3.06 -4.25 16.62
CA ALA A 167 -2.16 -5.08 17.44
C ALA A 167 -0.70 -4.86 17.09
N GLY A 168 -0.38 -4.75 15.79
CA GLY A 168 0.95 -4.41 15.30
C GLY A 168 1.39 -3.03 15.79
N GLN A 169 0.52 -2.02 15.69
CA GLN A 169 0.79 -0.67 16.15
C GLN A 169 0.99 -0.61 17.68
N PHE A 170 0.16 -1.32 18.45
CA PHE A 170 0.35 -1.42 19.90
C PHE A 170 1.70 -2.06 20.26
N ALA A 171 2.06 -3.16 19.60
CA ALA A 171 3.33 -3.83 19.80
C ALA A 171 4.52 -2.94 19.40
N ASP A 172 4.36 -2.08 18.40
CA ASP A 172 5.39 -1.13 17.97
C ASP A 172 5.62 -0.03 19.02
N LEU A 173 4.55 0.64 19.46
CA LEU A 173 4.60 1.72 20.45
C LEU A 173 5.15 1.26 21.81
N ARG A 174 4.75 0.06 22.26
CA ARG A 174 5.20 -0.50 23.54
C ARG A 174 6.55 -1.21 23.43
N GLY A 175 6.82 -1.82 22.28
CA GLY A 175 8.07 -2.50 21.97
C GLY A 175 9.24 -1.57 21.74
N GLY A 176 9.01 -0.29 21.41
CA GLY A 176 10.07 0.73 21.31
C GLY A 176 10.77 1.05 22.64
N ARG A 177 10.27 0.58 23.78
CA ARG A 177 10.86 0.80 25.11
C ARG A 177 11.79 -0.36 25.54
N GLY A 178 12.81 -0.67 24.75
CA GLY A 178 13.85 -1.65 25.10
C GLY A 178 14.39 -2.45 23.91
N PRO A 179 15.43 -3.30 24.11
CA PRO A 179 15.95 -4.17 23.07
C PRO A 179 14.89 -5.18 22.64
N ARG A 180 14.62 -5.28 21.33
CA ARG A 180 13.76 -6.32 20.74
C ARG A 180 14.61 -7.31 19.95
N ASP A 181 14.24 -8.58 20.00
CA ASP A 181 14.77 -9.55 19.05
C ASP A 181 14.13 -9.36 17.66
N GLY A 182 14.82 -9.83 16.62
CA GLY A 182 14.35 -9.68 15.24
C GLY A 182 13.00 -10.39 14.98
N ALA A 183 12.71 -11.47 15.70
CA ALA A 183 11.46 -12.20 15.53
C ALA A 183 10.23 -11.39 16.00
N SER A 184 10.37 -10.69 17.13
CA SER A 184 9.33 -9.83 17.69
C SER A 184 9.09 -8.60 16.81
N ILE A 185 10.15 -8.01 16.24
CA ILE A 185 10.04 -6.90 15.29
C ILE A 185 9.33 -7.38 14.01
N ALA A 186 9.73 -8.53 13.46
CA ALA A 186 9.10 -9.12 12.28
C ALA A 186 7.60 -9.40 12.51
N ALA A 187 7.23 -9.94 13.68
CA ALA A 187 5.84 -10.22 14.03
C ALA A 187 5.01 -8.93 14.15
N ALA A 188 5.54 -7.87 14.78
CA ALA A 188 4.86 -6.58 14.85
C ALA A 188 4.66 -5.96 13.45
N ASN A 189 5.68 -6.06 12.59
CA ASN A 189 5.65 -5.54 11.22
C ASN A 189 4.69 -6.32 10.30
N ASP A 190 4.61 -7.64 10.44
CA ASP A 190 3.64 -8.48 9.71
C ASP A 190 2.19 -8.04 10.02
N LEU A 191 1.92 -7.69 11.29
CA LEU A 191 0.62 -7.18 11.71
C LEU A 191 0.37 -5.72 11.27
N LYS A 192 1.33 -4.81 11.49
CA LYS A 192 1.19 -3.37 11.22
C LYS A 192 1.13 -3.07 9.71
N THR A 193 2.08 -3.63 8.96
CA THR A 193 2.28 -3.32 7.53
C THR A 193 1.78 -4.46 6.64
N GLY A 194 2.10 -5.71 6.99
CA GLY A 194 1.79 -6.90 6.18
C GLY A 194 0.28 -7.16 6.03
N SER A 195 -0.51 -6.87 7.06
CA SER A 195 -1.97 -7.10 7.07
C SER A 195 -2.68 -6.48 5.86
N LEU A 196 -2.43 -5.21 5.53
CA LEU A 196 -3.08 -4.55 4.40
C LEU A 196 -2.55 -5.01 3.03
N PHE A 197 -1.31 -5.49 2.95
CA PHE A 197 -0.81 -6.17 1.73
C PHE A 197 -1.56 -7.47 1.48
N ARG A 198 -1.77 -8.26 2.53
CA ARG A 198 -2.54 -9.51 2.48
C ARG A 198 -3.99 -9.25 2.12
N VAL A 199 -4.62 -8.20 2.67
CA VAL A 199 -5.98 -7.79 2.28
C VAL A 199 -6.03 -7.41 0.80
N SER A 200 -5.02 -6.71 0.27
CA SER A 200 -5.00 -6.27 -1.14
C SER A 200 -5.13 -7.43 -2.12
N VAL A 201 -4.35 -8.48 -1.95
CA VAL A 201 -4.45 -9.68 -2.80
C VAL A 201 -5.57 -10.63 -2.37
N GLY A 202 -5.94 -10.62 -1.08
CA GLY A 202 -7.06 -11.39 -0.55
C GLY A 202 -8.39 -10.95 -1.15
N PHE A 203 -8.59 -9.65 -1.32
CA PHE A 203 -9.74 -9.09 -2.03
C PHE A 203 -9.79 -9.58 -3.47
N ALA A 204 -8.67 -9.58 -4.19
CA ALA A 204 -8.62 -10.14 -5.54
C ALA A 204 -9.05 -11.61 -5.59
N GLY A 205 -8.56 -12.43 -4.65
CA GLY A 205 -8.96 -13.84 -4.54
C GLY A 205 -10.44 -14.05 -4.18
N LEU A 206 -11.05 -13.12 -3.43
CA LEU A 206 -12.48 -13.14 -3.13
C LEU A 206 -13.34 -12.70 -4.33
N ILE A 207 -12.94 -11.61 -4.98
CA ILE A 207 -13.60 -11.05 -6.17
C ILE A 207 -13.59 -12.07 -7.31
N ALA A 208 -12.43 -12.68 -7.57
CA ALA A 208 -12.27 -13.69 -8.61
C ALA A 208 -12.84 -15.07 -8.22
N GLN A 209 -13.38 -15.21 -7.00
CA GLN A 209 -13.86 -16.49 -6.46
C GLN A 209 -12.81 -17.61 -6.54
N ALA A 210 -11.53 -17.26 -6.38
CA ALA A 210 -10.41 -18.19 -6.47
C ALA A 210 -10.53 -19.32 -5.44
N ASP A 211 -9.99 -20.48 -5.76
CA ASP A 211 -9.96 -21.63 -4.85
C ASP A 211 -9.02 -21.40 -3.64
N ALA A 212 -9.09 -22.31 -2.67
CA ALA A 212 -8.30 -22.19 -1.44
C ALA A 212 -6.79 -22.21 -1.71
N ALA A 213 -6.33 -23.05 -2.64
CA ALA A 213 -4.91 -23.17 -2.98
C ALA A 213 -4.37 -21.88 -3.62
N THR A 214 -5.16 -21.24 -4.49
CA THR A 214 -4.81 -19.97 -5.11
C THR A 214 -4.74 -18.86 -4.06
N ARG A 215 -5.72 -18.79 -3.17
CA ARG A 215 -5.75 -17.80 -2.07
C ARG A 215 -4.57 -17.96 -1.12
N GLU A 216 -4.19 -19.19 -0.79
CA GLU A 216 -3.03 -19.49 0.06
C GLU A 216 -1.72 -19.04 -0.60
N ARG A 217 -1.56 -19.26 -1.90
CA ARG A 217 -0.36 -18.79 -2.63
C ARG A 217 -0.30 -17.28 -2.74
N LEU A 218 -1.44 -16.61 -2.95
CA LEU A 218 -1.52 -15.15 -2.91
C LEU A 218 -1.15 -14.60 -1.52
N ASP A 219 -1.59 -15.27 -0.46
CA ASP A 219 -1.22 -14.92 0.92
C ASP A 219 0.29 -15.05 1.14
N GLY A 220 0.90 -16.16 0.71
CA GLY A 220 2.35 -16.37 0.75
C GLY A 220 3.12 -15.26 0.00
N PHE A 221 2.66 -14.91 -1.20
CA PHE A 221 3.19 -13.79 -1.96
C PHE A 221 3.13 -12.47 -1.17
N ALA A 222 1.97 -12.10 -0.63
CA ALA A 222 1.80 -10.84 0.07
C ALA A 222 2.60 -10.75 1.37
N ARG A 223 2.79 -11.89 2.07
CA ARG A 223 3.64 -11.97 3.25
C ARG A 223 5.10 -11.69 2.91
N SER A 224 5.66 -12.37 1.92
CA SER A 224 7.06 -12.13 1.51
C SER A 224 7.25 -10.72 0.97
N LEU A 225 6.31 -10.20 0.16
CA LEU A 225 6.39 -8.81 -0.31
C LEU A 225 6.31 -7.79 0.84
N GLY A 226 5.42 -8.00 1.81
CA GLY A 226 5.27 -7.12 2.98
C GLY A 226 6.54 -7.04 3.82
N LEU A 227 7.20 -8.19 4.06
CA LEU A 227 8.49 -8.25 4.75
C LEU A 227 9.59 -7.51 3.98
N ALA A 228 9.68 -7.74 2.66
CA ALA A 228 10.64 -7.03 1.81
C ALA A 228 10.40 -5.52 1.84
N PHE A 229 9.15 -5.08 1.72
CA PHE A 229 8.78 -3.67 1.70
C PHE A 229 9.16 -2.96 3.00
N GLN A 230 8.93 -3.59 4.16
CA GLN A 230 9.33 -3.02 5.44
C GLN A 230 10.84 -2.87 5.57
N LEU A 231 11.61 -3.90 5.18
CA LEU A 231 13.07 -3.80 5.18
C LEU A 231 13.59 -2.71 4.23
N MET A 232 12.90 -2.48 3.09
CA MET A 232 13.22 -1.36 2.20
C MET A 232 12.94 -0.01 2.84
N ASP A 233 11.79 0.15 3.51
CA ASP A 233 11.42 1.39 4.19
C ASP A 233 12.39 1.68 5.36
N ASP A 234 12.71 0.70 6.20
CA ASP A 234 13.70 0.82 7.29
C ASP A 234 15.08 1.28 6.75
N LEU A 235 15.52 0.76 5.60
CA LEU A 235 16.78 1.16 4.96
C LEU A 235 16.74 2.60 4.45
N LEU A 236 15.59 3.06 3.94
CA LEU A 236 15.41 4.42 3.46
C LEU A 236 15.43 5.42 4.63
N ASP A 237 14.77 5.09 5.73
CA ASP A 237 14.70 5.97 6.91
C ASP A 237 16.08 6.16 7.57
N GLN A 238 16.90 5.10 7.64
CA GLN A 238 18.29 5.21 8.12
C GLN A 238 19.20 6.05 7.22
N SER A 239 18.87 6.19 5.94
CA SER A 239 19.70 6.97 5.01
C SER A 239 19.62 8.48 5.25
N GLY A 240 18.65 8.94 6.07
CA GLY A 240 18.57 10.32 6.56
C GLY A 240 18.39 11.36 5.44
N ARG A 241 17.66 11.01 4.36
CA ARG A 241 17.39 11.92 3.24
C ARG A 241 15.94 12.45 3.27
N PRO A 242 15.68 13.59 3.95
CA PRO A 242 14.33 14.14 4.12
C PRO A 242 13.59 14.43 2.82
N SER A 243 14.31 14.85 1.77
CA SER A 243 13.69 15.15 0.47
C SER A 243 13.14 13.92 -0.25
N LEU A 244 13.51 12.70 0.16
CA LEU A 244 13.13 11.47 -0.53
C LEU A 244 12.04 10.67 0.20
N SER A 245 11.97 10.71 1.54
CA SER A 245 10.94 9.97 2.30
C SER A 245 9.61 10.73 2.37
N GLY A 246 9.66 12.07 2.28
CA GLY A 246 8.50 12.94 2.41
C GLY A 246 7.87 12.95 3.81
N LYS A 247 8.48 12.32 4.81
CA LYS A 247 8.07 12.32 6.22
C LYS A 247 9.23 12.80 7.08
N ASP A 248 8.99 13.04 8.37
CA ASP A 248 10.07 13.37 9.31
C ASP A 248 11.12 12.25 9.35
N CYS A 249 12.39 12.61 9.13
CA CYS A 249 13.49 11.65 9.23
C CYS A 249 13.83 11.36 10.69
N GLY A 250 14.20 10.11 10.98
CA GLY A 250 14.66 9.73 12.31
C GLY A 250 13.55 9.48 13.32
N GLN A 251 12.31 9.29 12.88
CA GLN A 251 11.19 8.84 13.74
C GLN A 251 11.46 7.46 14.39
N ASP A 252 12.41 6.70 13.83
CA ASP A 252 12.89 5.45 14.41
C ASP A 252 14.14 5.61 15.28
N ALA A 253 14.59 6.83 15.57
CA ALA A 253 15.73 7.08 16.45
C ALA A 253 15.44 6.55 17.85
N GLY A 254 16.18 5.51 18.26
CA GLY A 254 15.99 4.83 19.55
C GLY A 254 15.04 3.64 19.51
N LYS A 255 14.34 3.37 18.40
CA LYS A 255 13.59 2.13 18.18
C LYS A 255 14.52 1.03 17.64
N SER A 256 14.36 -0.22 18.10
CA SER A 256 14.98 -1.36 17.43
C SER A 256 14.22 -1.67 16.13
N THR A 257 14.82 -1.37 14.98
CA THR A 257 14.35 -1.73 13.63
C THR A 257 15.11 -2.94 13.09
N MET A 258 14.58 -3.62 12.07
CA MET A 258 15.24 -4.81 11.52
C MET A 258 16.62 -4.48 10.96
N VAL A 259 16.79 -3.30 10.38
CA VAL A 259 18.07 -2.82 9.85
C VAL A 259 19.04 -2.37 10.96
N THR A 260 18.59 -2.08 12.18
CA THR A 260 19.53 -1.93 13.32
C THR A 260 20.00 -3.28 13.86
N VAL A 261 19.13 -4.29 13.82
CA VAL A 261 19.45 -5.66 14.24
C VAL A 261 20.37 -6.35 13.23
N PHE A 262 20.12 -6.14 11.93
CA PHE A 262 20.95 -6.66 10.86
C PHE A 262 21.99 -5.64 10.40
N ARG A 263 23.17 -6.08 9.94
CA ARG A 263 24.05 -5.18 9.18
C ARG A 263 23.38 -4.89 7.83
N ARG A 264 23.55 -3.67 7.29
CA ARG A 264 22.96 -3.24 6.01
C ARG A 264 23.02 -4.30 4.89
N GLY A 265 24.18 -4.93 4.68
CA GLY A 265 24.33 -5.98 3.66
C GLY A 265 23.42 -7.20 3.90
N ALA A 266 23.26 -7.62 5.16
CA ALA A 266 22.35 -8.72 5.51
C ALA A 266 20.86 -8.32 5.31
N ALA A 267 20.51 -7.06 5.52
CA ALA A 267 19.16 -6.57 5.20
C ALA A 267 18.90 -6.57 3.68
N GLU A 268 19.89 -6.18 2.87
CA GLU A 268 19.81 -6.23 1.40
C GLU A 268 19.65 -7.67 0.88
N ASP A 269 20.35 -8.64 1.48
CA ASP A 269 20.21 -10.07 1.14
C ASP A 269 18.83 -10.61 1.52
N GLN A 270 18.29 -10.24 2.69
CA GLN A 270 16.94 -10.63 3.11
C GLN A 270 15.86 -10.04 2.20
N ILE A 271 15.99 -8.77 1.80
CA ILE A 271 15.10 -8.15 0.81
C ILE A 271 15.10 -8.96 -0.47
N ARG A 272 16.28 -9.34 -0.99
CA ARG A 272 16.38 -10.15 -2.21
C ARG A 272 15.74 -11.52 -2.05
N GLY A 273 15.94 -12.17 -0.90
CA GLY A 273 15.32 -13.46 -0.56
C GLY A 273 13.79 -13.37 -0.61
N HIS A 274 13.21 -12.43 0.12
CA HIS A 274 11.76 -12.25 0.17
C HIS A 274 11.15 -11.84 -1.18
N ILE A 275 11.83 -11.00 -1.98
CA ILE A 275 11.38 -10.70 -3.34
C ILE A 275 11.43 -11.94 -4.24
N GLY A 276 12.45 -12.78 -4.09
CA GLY A 276 12.56 -14.07 -4.80
C GLY A 276 11.41 -15.01 -4.46
N GLU A 277 11.10 -15.18 -3.18
CA GLU A 277 9.95 -15.97 -2.70
C GLU A 277 8.63 -15.44 -3.26
N ALA A 278 8.43 -14.11 -3.18
CA ALA A 278 7.23 -13.46 -3.70
C ALA A 278 7.04 -13.76 -5.20
N LYS A 279 8.11 -13.60 -6.00
CA LYS A 279 8.08 -13.91 -7.43
C LYS A 279 7.82 -15.38 -7.72
N GLN A 280 8.39 -16.30 -6.94
CA GLN A 280 8.16 -17.73 -7.11
C GLN A 280 6.68 -18.10 -6.87
N CYS A 281 6.04 -17.48 -5.87
CA CYS A 281 4.59 -17.65 -5.66
C CYS A 281 3.78 -17.20 -6.88
N LEU A 282 4.12 -16.05 -7.47
CA LEU A 282 3.44 -15.54 -8.66
C LEU A 282 3.71 -16.39 -9.90
N GLU A 283 4.94 -16.84 -10.10
CA GLU A 283 5.31 -17.69 -11.24
C GLU A 283 4.55 -19.03 -11.20
N THR A 284 4.37 -19.57 -10.00
CA THR A 284 3.58 -20.81 -9.82
C THR A 284 2.10 -20.59 -10.14
N LEU A 285 1.56 -19.40 -9.90
CA LEU A 285 0.15 -19.08 -10.12
C LEU A 285 -0.17 -18.68 -11.56
N PHE A 286 0.66 -17.81 -12.13
CA PHE A 286 0.36 -17.09 -13.38
C PHE A 286 1.39 -17.37 -14.48
N GLY A 287 2.44 -18.15 -14.18
CA GLY A 287 3.59 -18.30 -15.06
C GLY A 287 4.55 -17.10 -15.00
N PRO A 288 5.52 -17.03 -15.91
CA PRO A 288 6.65 -16.08 -15.82
C PRO A 288 6.26 -14.61 -16.01
N LYS A 289 5.01 -14.32 -16.37
CA LYS A 289 4.51 -12.96 -16.60
C LYS A 289 3.16 -12.77 -15.92
N SER A 290 3.09 -11.78 -15.04
CA SER A 290 1.87 -11.34 -14.36
C SER A 290 1.95 -9.85 -14.12
N ARG A 291 0.80 -9.16 -14.10
CA ARG A 291 0.73 -7.73 -13.79
C ARG A 291 1.23 -7.46 -12.38
N LEU A 292 0.95 -8.36 -11.45
CA LEU A 292 1.44 -8.27 -10.09
C LEU A 292 2.96 -8.44 -10.01
N GLY A 293 3.55 -9.31 -10.85
CA GLY A 293 5.00 -9.45 -11.00
C GLY A 293 5.66 -8.18 -11.52
N ASP A 294 5.09 -7.56 -12.56
CA ASP A 294 5.57 -6.28 -13.10
C ASP A 294 5.51 -5.16 -12.04
N LEU A 295 4.47 -5.15 -11.21
CA LEU A 295 4.33 -4.21 -10.11
C LEU A 295 5.44 -4.39 -9.07
N VAL A 296 5.77 -5.64 -8.72
CA VAL A 296 6.88 -5.96 -7.79
C VAL A 296 8.21 -5.46 -8.36
N ASP A 297 8.48 -5.69 -9.64
CA ASP A 297 9.71 -5.22 -10.29
C ASP A 297 9.85 -3.70 -10.22
N MET A 298 8.75 -2.97 -10.38
CA MET A 298 8.76 -1.51 -10.25
C MET A 298 9.01 -1.05 -8.81
N ILE A 299 8.44 -1.73 -7.81
CA ILE A 299 8.71 -1.41 -6.39
C ILE A 299 10.20 -1.58 -6.08
N VAL A 300 10.78 -2.70 -6.53
CA VAL A 300 12.21 -3.01 -6.32
C VAL A 300 13.09 -1.97 -7.00
N ALA A 301 12.84 -1.69 -8.29
CA ALA A 301 13.62 -0.72 -9.06
C ALA A 301 13.56 0.70 -8.45
N HIS A 302 12.38 1.10 -7.96
CA HIS A 302 12.22 2.39 -7.28
C HIS A 302 12.97 2.42 -5.94
N GLY A 303 12.88 1.35 -5.15
CA GLY A 303 13.62 1.23 -3.90
C GLY A 303 15.15 1.24 -4.10
N GLU A 304 15.65 0.65 -5.19
CA GLU A 304 17.07 0.70 -5.55
C GLU A 304 17.50 2.12 -5.99
N ALA A 305 16.70 2.79 -6.80
CA ALA A 305 16.99 4.15 -7.27
C ALA A 305 17.12 5.16 -6.09
N LEU A 306 16.25 5.05 -5.09
CA LEU A 306 16.28 5.91 -3.91
C LEU A 306 17.50 5.67 -3.00
N ARG A 307 18.06 4.45 -3.01
CA ARG A 307 19.24 4.08 -2.21
C ARG A 307 20.56 4.66 -2.77
N GLY A 308 20.54 5.24 -3.97
CA GLY A 308 21.72 5.75 -4.67
C GLY A 308 22.67 4.64 -5.10
N PRO A 309 23.70 4.92 -5.92
CA PRO A 309 24.66 3.89 -6.32
C PRO A 309 25.48 3.41 -5.12
N GLY A 310 25.02 2.32 -4.50
CA GLY A 310 25.88 1.42 -3.75
C GLY A 310 26.96 0.91 -4.71
N MET A 311 28.21 1.10 -4.31
CA MET A 311 29.44 0.74 -5.03
C MET A 311 29.31 -0.64 -5.72
N GLY A 312 29.02 -0.67 -7.02
CA GLY A 312 28.79 -1.95 -7.70
C GLY A 312 28.19 -1.97 -9.10
N ARG A 313 28.07 -0.85 -9.84
CA ARG A 313 27.98 -0.82 -11.31
C ARG A 313 28.05 0.63 -11.80
N ARG A 314 29.17 1.01 -12.43
CA ARG A 314 29.19 2.21 -13.28
C ARG A 314 28.33 1.91 -14.50
N THR A 315 27.14 2.49 -14.56
CA THR A 315 26.46 2.75 -15.83
C THR A 315 26.24 4.25 -15.93
N THR A 316 26.95 4.85 -16.87
CA THR A 316 26.73 6.22 -17.33
C THR A 316 25.39 6.28 -18.03
N VAL A 317 24.38 6.88 -17.41
CA VAL A 317 23.29 7.53 -18.14
C VAL A 317 23.02 8.86 -17.46
N ALA A 318 23.20 9.91 -18.25
CA ALA A 318 23.05 11.30 -17.88
C ALA A 318 21.59 11.66 -17.58
N ASN A 319 21.46 12.74 -16.81
CA ASN A 319 20.28 13.60 -16.60
C ASN A 319 19.16 13.45 -17.63
N ASP A 320 17.96 13.17 -17.13
CA ASP A 320 16.70 13.81 -17.55
C ASP A 320 15.57 13.31 -16.62
N LEU A 321 15.37 14.02 -15.51
CA LEU A 321 14.16 13.95 -14.69
C LEU A 321 13.53 15.34 -14.73
N PRO A 322 12.33 15.53 -15.30
CA PRO A 322 11.68 16.83 -15.29
C PRO A 322 11.23 17.20 -13.87
N ASP A 323 11.61 18.41 -13.46
CA ASP A 323 11.12 19.12 -12.28
C ASP A 323 9.58 19.14 -12.25
N ILE A 324 9.00 18.55 -11.20
CA ILE A 324 7.60 18.79 -10.82
C ILE A 324 7.61 19.69 -9.58
N GLN A 325 7.94 20.95 -9.80
CA GLN A 325 7.65 22.07 -8.88
C GLN A 325 7.15 23.27 -9.70
N ALA A 326 5.88 23.26 -10.10
CA ALA A 326 5.17 24.47 -10.52
C ALA A 326 3.65 24.21 -10.64
N ALA A 327 2.92 24.36 -9.54
CA ALA A 327 1.47 24.69 -9.56
C ALA A 327 1.02 25.16 -8.17
N ALA A 328 1.45 26.37 -7.79
CA ALA A 328 0.81 27.18 -6.76
C ALA A 328 1.13 28.66 -7.05
N ARG A 329 0.26 29.28 -7.84
CA ARG A 329 -0.04 30.72 -7.77
C ARG A 329 -1.53 30.83 -7.53
#